data_AF-A0A355UXU2-F1
#
_entry.id   AF-A0A355UXU2-F1
#
_cell.length_a   1.000
_cell.length_b   1.000
_cell.length_c   1.000
_cell.angle_alpha   90.00
_cell.angle_beta   90.00
_cell.angle_gamma   90.00
#
_symmetry.space_group_name_H-M   'P 1'
#
loop_
_entity.id
_entity.type
_entity.pdbx_description
1 polymer ?
#
loop_
_entity_poly.entity_id
_entity_poly.type
_entity_poly.pdbx_seq_one_letter_code
_entity_poly.pdbx_strand_id
1 'polypeptide(L)' 'MILFECDLDNTIIHSYKKADENDICIEIGKDGKKLSYMTQEGYNQLNFLNDNYSQLKIIPVTTRSIEQYLRINLFK' A
#
# COMPACT_ATOMS: atom_id res chain seq x y z
N MET A 1 12.04 15.10 11.84
CA MET A 1 11.19 13.89 11.71
C MET A 1 9.85 14.30 11.17
N ILE A 2 9.43 13.69 10.05
CA ILE A 2 8.14 13.94 9.41
C ILE A 2 7.32 12.65 9.57
N LEU A 3 6.12 12.76 10.12
CA LEU A 3 5.16 11.65 10.20
C LEU A 3 4.14 11.83 9.08
N PHE A 4 4.00 10.82 8.24
CA PHE A 4 2.97 10.76 7.22
C PHE A 4 1.96 9.68 7.61
N GLU A 5 0.93 10.13 8.32
CA GLU A 5 -0.20 9.32 8.75
C GLU A 5 -1.22 9.25 7.61
N CYS A 6 -1.56 8.05 7.16
CA CYS A 6 -2.43 7.87 6.01
C CYS A 6 -3.33 6.65 6.17
N ASP A 7 -4.57 6.79 5.73
CA ASP A 7 -5.45 5.64 5.53
C ASP A 7 -4.95 4.78 4.36
N LEU A 8 -5.39 3.51 4.32
CA LEU A 8 -5.05 2.57 3.27
C LEU A 8 -6.15 2.46 2.21
N ASP A 9 -7.35 2.03 2.60
CA ASP A 9 -8.37 1.55 1.68
C ASP A 9 -9.08 2.69 0.92
N ASN A 10 -8.95 2.70 -0.41
CA ASN A 10 -9.37 3.79 -1.30
C ASN A 10 -8.60 5.10 -1.09
N THR A 11 -7.46 5.04 -0.40
CA THR A 11 -6.53 6.17 -0.24
C THR A 11 -5.19 5.85 -0.93
N ILE A 12 -4.51 4.79 -0.49
CA ILE A 12 -3.24 4.31 -1.08
C ILE A 12 -3.46 3.03 -1.89
N ILE A 13 -4.31 2.14 -1.37
CA ILE A 13 -4.58 0.83 -1.97
C ILE A 13 -6.06 0.70 -2.33
N HIS A 14 -6.36 -0.09 -3.35
CA HIS A 14 -7.73 -0.40 -3.75
C HIS A 14 -7.91 -1.88 -4.07
N SER A 15 -9.15 -2.36 -3.95
CA SER A 15 -9.46 -3.77 -4.20
C SER A 15 -9.29 -4.14 -5.68
N TYR A 16 -9.08 -5.42 -5.95
CA TYR A 16 -9.07 -6.02 -7.29
C TYR A 16 -10.26 -5.63 -8.19
N LYS A 17 -11.42 -5.24 -7.62
CA LYS A 17 -12.60 -4.78 -8.38
C LYS A 17 -12.40 -3.43 -9.07
N LYS A 18 -11.43 -2.65 -8.60
CA LYS A 18 -11.06 -1.33 -9.13
C LYS A 18 -9.66 -1.33 -9.76
N ALA A 19 -9.01 -2.49 -9.84
CA ALA A 19 -7.67 -2.60 -10.36
C ALA A 19 -7.67 -2.42 -11.88
N ASP A 20 -6.70 -1.65 -12.36
CA ASP A 20 -6.38 -1.47 -13.77
C ASP A 20 -5.21 -2.39 -14.19
N GLU A 21 -4.99 -2.52 -15.50
CA GLU A 21 -4.00 -3.43 -16.08
C GLU A 21 -2.56 -3.18 -15.58
N ASN A 22 -2.25 -1.91 -15.30
CA ASN A 22 -0.91 -1.47 -14.87
C ASN A 22 -0.76 -1.37 -13.34
N ASP A 23 -1.78 -1.75 -12.57
CA ASP A 23 -1.72 -1.64 -11.12
C ASP A 23 -0.84 -2.72 -10.50
N ILE A 24 -0.12 -2.32 -9.45
CA ILE A 24 0.77 -3.19 -8.70
C ILE A 24 -0.03 -3.94 -7.64
N CYS A 25 -0.06 -5.27 -7.71
CA CYS A 25 -0.64 -6.10 -6.67
C CYS A 25 0.24 -6.05 -5.41
N ILE A 26 -0.31 -5.56 -4.29
CA ILE A 26 0.42 -5.39 -3.03
C ILE A 26 -0.06 -6.34 -1.92
N GLU A 27 -1.13 -7.08 -2.14
CA GLU A 27 -1.68 -8.03 -1.15
C GLU A 27 -2.17 -9.30 -1.84
N ILE A 28 -1.67 -10.45 -1.37
CA ILE A 28 -2.13 -11.77 -1.79
C ILE A 28 -2.78 -12.46 -0.57
N GLY A 29 -4.00 -12.95 -0.76
CA GLY A 29 -4.75 -13.70 0.23
C GLY A 29 -4.14 -15.08 0.52
N LYS A 30 -4.54 -15.69 1.63
CA LYS A 30 -4.10 -17.05 2.01
C LYS A 30 -4.46 -18.12 0.98
N ASP A 31 -5.48 -17.86 0.16
CA ASP A 31 -5.93 -18.71 -0.94
C ASP A 31 -5.22 -18.40 -2.28
N GLY A 32 -4.18 -17.57 -2.26
CA GLY A 32 -3.41 -17.16 -3.44
C GLY A 32 -4.08 -16.10 -4.30
N LYS A 33 -5.26 -15.59 -3.91
CA LYS A 33 -5.96 -14.55 -4.67
C LYS A 33 -5.29 -13.19 -4.48
N LYS A 34 -5.16 -12.43 -5.55
CA LYS A 34 -4.76 -11.02 -5.50
C LYS A 34 -5.93 -10.20 -4.94
N LEU A 35 -5.71 -9.47 -3.86
CA LEU A 35 -6.79 -8.79 -3.13
C LEU A 35 -6.75 -7.29 -3.31
N SER A 36 -5.58 -6.68 -3.13
CA SER A 36 -5.39 -5.24 -3.10
C SER A 36 -4.24 -4.81 -4.01
N TYR A 37 -4.39 -3.62 -4.57
CA TYR A 37 -3.56 -3.07 -5.62
C TYR A 37 -3.22 -1.60 -5.30
N MET A 38 -2.15 -1.10 -5.90
CA MET A 38 -1.79 0.31 -5.95
C MET A 38 -1.64 0.75 -7.40
N THR A 39 -1.94 2.02 -7.68
CA THR A 39 -1.57 2.58 -8.98
C THR A 39 -0.05 2.56 -9.15
N GLN A 40 0.41 2.38 -10.40
CA GLN A 40 1.85 2.41 -10.70
C GLN A 40 2.50 3.72 -10.24
N GLU A 41 1.81 4.84 -10.42
CA GLU A 41 2.27 6.17 -9.99
C GLU A 41 2.38 6.25 -8.46
N GLY A 42 1.33 5.87 -7.73
CA GLY A 42 1.33 5.91 -6.27
C GLY A 42 2.40 5.01 -5.66
N TYR A 43 2.60 3.82 -6.24
CA TYR A 43 3.67 2.91 -5.83
C TYR A 43 5.06 3.53 -6.03
N ASN A 44 5.30 4.17 -7.17
CA ASN A 44 6.59 4.80 -7.46
C ASN A 44 6.86 6.01 -6.55
N GLN A 45 5.85 6.85 -6.31
CA GLN A 45 5.98 8.00 -5.41
C GLN A 45 6.24 7.56 -3.97
N LEU A 46 5.54 6.53 -3.47
CA LEU A 46 5.72 6.03 -2.11
C LEU A 46 7.12 5.44 -1.90
N ASN A 47 7.63 4.67 -2.87
CA ASN A 47 9.01 4.17 -2.84
C ASN A 47 10.03 5.32 -2.93
N PHE A 48 9.82 6.30 -3.82
CA PHE A 48 10.69 7.48 -3.90
C PHE A 48 10.76 8.22 -2.56
N LEU A 49 9.63 8.41 -1.88
CA LEU A 49 9.58 9.03 -0.56
C LEU A 49 10.34 8.21 0.50
N ASN A 50 10.12 6.89 0.53
CA ASN A 50 10.80 5.98 1.44
C ASN A 50 12.32 5.98 1.25
N ASP A 51 12.78 5.99 0.00
CA ASP A 51 14.19 5.83 -0.34
C ASP A 51 15.00 7.13 -0.19
N ASN A 52 14.36 8.29 -0.40
CA ASN A 52 15.06 9.57 -0.45
C ASN A 52 14.91 10.43 0.81
N TYR A 53 13.98 10.10 1.71
CA TYR A 53 13.70 10.91 2.90
C TYR A 53 13.85 10.10 4.18
N SER A 54 15.08 9.98 4.68
CA SER A 54 15.40 9.22 5.91
C SER A 54 14.71 9.72 7.18
N GLN A 55 14.20 10.95 7.19
CA GLN A 55 13.43 11.50 8.32
C GLN A 55 11.92 11.25 8.22
N LEU A 56 11.43 10.70 7.11
CA LEU A 56 10.03 10.39 6.88
C LEU A 56 9.69 9.04 7.51
N LYS A 57 8.59 9.00 8.26
CA LYS A 57 7.96 7.74 8.69
C LYS A 57 6.54 7.68 8.16
N ILE A 58 6.27 6.67 7.35
CA ILE A 58 4.94 6.38 6.83
C ILE A 58 4.21 5.52 7.87
N ILE A 59 3.08 6.01 8.36
CA ILE A 59 2.30 5.38 9.42
C ILE A 59 0.90 5.06 8.87
N PRO A 60 0.63 3.80 8.50
CA PRO A 60 -0.71 3.39 8.09
C PRO A 60 -1.70 3.48 9.26
N VAL A 61 -2.81 4.18 9.04
CA VAL A 61 -3.92 4.33 9.98
C VAL A 61 -5.15 3.68 9.36
N THR A 62 -5.38 2.41 9.67
CA THR A 62 -6.39 1.59 8.98
C THR A 62 -7.34 0.91 9.96
N THR A 63 -8.55 0.61 9.48
CA THR A 63 -9.51 -0.26 10.18
C THR A 63 -9.27 -1.74 9.92
N ARG A 64 -8.32 -2.10 9.05
CA ARG A 64 -7.96 -3.50 8.78
C ARG A 64 -7.46 -4.17 10.05
N SER A 65 -7.79 -5.46 10.20
CA SER A 65 -7.22 -6.26 11.28
C SER A 65 -5.71 -6.39 11.11
N ILE A 66 -5.00 -6.69 12.20
CA ILE A 66 -3.54 -6.89 12.16
C ILE A 66 -3.16 -7.95 11.11
N GLU A 67 -3.91 -9.05 11.02
CA GLU A 67 -3.65 -10.11 10.04
C GLU A 67 -3.82 -9.61 8.59
N GLN A 68 -4.82 -8.76 8.33
CA GLN A 68 -5.02 -8.18 7.01
C GLN A 68 -3.91 -7.18 6.66
N TYR A 69 -3.52 -6.35 7.61
CA TYR A 69 -2.44 -5.38 7.45
C TYR A 69 -1.09 -6.05 7.13
N LEU A 70 -0.75 -7.12 7.86
CA LEU A 70 0.53 -7.81 7.71
C LEU A 70 0.72 -8.54 6.36
N ARG A 71 -0.32 -8.65 5.52
CA ARG A 71 -0.20 -9.19 4.16
C ARG A 71 0.15 -8.14 3.11
N ILE A 72 0.11 -6.86 3.47
CA ILE A 72 0.30 -5.74 2.56
C ILE A 72 1.81 -5.47 2.42
N ASN A 73 2.31 -5.46 1.18
CA ASN A 73 3.68 -5.07 0.84
C ASN A 73 3.65 -3.76 0.03
N LEU A 74 3.78 -2.62 0.73
CA LEU A 74 3.70 -1.27 0.12
C LEU A 74 5.00 -0.82 -0.56
N PHE A 75 6.13 -1.45 -0.24
CA PHE A 75 7.46 -1.06 -0.71
C PHE A 75 8.10 -2.21 -1.50
N LYS A 76 9.18 -1.91 -2.22
CA LYS A 76 10.01 -2.91 -2.91
C LYS A 76 10.83 -3.76 -1.95
#